data_AF-A0A518D7L6-F1
#
_entry.id   AF-A0A518D7L6-F1
#
_cell.length_a   1.000
_cell.length_b   1.000
_cell.length_c   1.000
_cell.angle_alpha   90.00
_cell.angle_beta   90.00
_cell.angle_gamma   90.00
#
_symmetry.space_group_name_H-M   'P 1'
#
loop_
_entity.id
_entity.type
_entity.pdbx_description
1 polymer ?
#
loop_
_entity_poly.entity_id
_entity_poly.type
_entity_poly.pdbx_seq_one_letter_code
_entity_poly.pdbx_strand_id
1 'polypeptide(L)'
;MKSLPTVPLFGMNIHRLTLNEAAGAVLDWAAAPRGATCRYVVTPNVDHAVMYQENDALRRAYREASLVLADGAPIVAASRALGRPLPERVAGSDLAPRLFDLAKQKDGPLSVYLLGAAPGVAERAAANIERRWPAVRVAGWYSPPLGFEKNQAENDRILGLIADAQPDVLLVGLGAPKQELWVQRFAPLIEAKTALCIGATIDFLAGHRRRSPRWLQQAGLEWLHRLASEPRRLAARYGRDAMIFPQLLWREIRGGFPAHSFAGYTRTDAAHAR
;
A
#
# COMPACT_ATOMS: atom_id res chain seq x y z
N MET A 1 -16.81 -4.04 -14.34
CA MET A 1 -16.49 -2.84 -13.52
C MET A 1 -15.99 -1.74 -14.44
N LYS A 2 -16.47 -0.49 -14.28
CA LYS A 2 -15.86 0.66 -14.97
C LYS A 2 -14.39 0.78 -14.55
N SER A 3 -13.49 1.13 -15.46
CA SER A 3 -12.10 1.42 -15.10
C SER A 3 -12.06 2.59 -14.12
N LEU A 4 -11.32 2.44 -13.02
CA LEU A 4 -11.15 3.51 -12.03
C LEU A 4 -10.27 4.61 -12.65
N PRO A 5 -10.61 5.88 -12.47
CA PRO A 5 -9.88 6.97 -13.09
C PRO A 5 -8.45 7.08 -12.55
N THR A 6 -7.49 7.32 -13.42
CA THR A 6 -6.06 7.48 -13.08
C THR A 6 -5.50 8.81 -13.59
N VAL A 7 -4.38 9.22 -13.02
CA VAL A 7 -3.54 10.34 -13.45
C VAL A 7 -2.12 9.84 -13.65
N PRO A 8 -1.50 10.10 -14.81
CA PRO A 8 -0.07 9.88 -14.98
C PRO A 8 0.71 10.86 -14.09
N LEU A 9 1.64 10.37 -13.28
CA LEU A 9 2.52 11.19 -12.45
C LEU A 9 3.84 10.48 -12.15
N PHE A 10 4.97 11.10 -12.48
CA PHE A 10 6.33 10.58 -12.29
C PHE A 10 6.57 9.20 -12.94
N GLY A 11 5.88 8.94 -14.05
CA GLY A 11 5.90 7.64 -14.75
C GLY A 11 4.94 6.59 -14.18
N MET A 12 4.20 6.89 -13.11
CA MET A 12 3.19 5.99 -12.52
C MET A 12 1.77 6.39 -12.93
N ASN A 13 0.86 5.41 -12.98
CA ASN A 13 -0.59 5.67 -13.07
C ASN A 13 -1.20 5.68 -11.67
N ILE A 14 -1.42 6.86 -11.09
CA ILE A 14 -1.99 7.01 -9.75
C ILE A 14 -3.51 7.14 -9.85
N HIS A 15 -4.25 6.36 -9.07
CA HIS A 15 -5.71 6.37 -9.06
C HIS A 15 -6.24 7.64 -8.37
N ARG A 16 -7.25 8.25 -8.99
CA ARG A 16 -7.93 9.47 -8.49
C ARG A 16 -9.04 9.10 -7.53
N LEU A 17 -8.68 8.54 -6.38
CA LEU A 17 -9.64 8.09 -5.37
C LEU A 17 -9.43 8.84 -4.06
N THR A 18 -10.55 9.13 -3.41
CA THR A 18 -10.58 9.43 -1.98
C THR A 18 -10.30 8.17 -1.16
N LEU A 19 -9.96 8.36 0.10
CA LEU A 19 -9.79 7.33 1.11
C LEU A 19 -11.04 6.46 1.23
N ASN A 20 -12.24 7.04 1.10
CA ASN A 20 -13.50 6.32 1.18
C ASN A 20 -13.73 5.45 -0.05
N GLU A 21 -13.48 5.99 -1.24
CA GLU A 21 -13.60 5.24 -2.48
C GLU A 21 -12.56 4.12 -2.56
N ALA A 22 -11.32 4.38 -2.11
CA ALA A 22 -10.27 3.38 -2.04
C ALA A 22 -10.62 2.27 -1.04
N ALA A 23 -11.10 2.61 0.16
CA ALA A 23 -11.55 1.61 1.14
C ALA A 23 -12.76 0.82 0.63
N GLY A 24 -13.73 1.47 -0.03
CA GLY A 24 -14.87 0.81 -0.66
C GLY A 24 -14.45 -0.18 -1.73
N ALA A 25 -13.55 0.21 -2.64
CA ALA A 25 -13.01 -0.69 -3.66
C ALA A 25 -12.30 -1.92 -3.06
N VAL A 26 -11.56 -1.74 -1.96
CA VAL A 26 -10.92 -2.84 -1.24
C VAL A 26 -11.95 -3.76 -0.58
N LEU A 27 -13.03 -3.21 0.00
CA LEU A 27 -14.13 -4.02 0.54
C LEU A 27 -14.86 -4.81 -0.55
N ASP A 28 -15.09 -4.22 -1.71
CA ASP A 28 -15.72 -4.91 -2.84
C ASP A 28 -14.87 -6.12 -3.28
N TRP A 29 -13.54 -5.98 -3.27
CA TRP A 29 -12.64 -7.11 -3.54
C TRP A 29 -12.64 -8.13 -2.41
N ALA A 30 -12.69 -7.68 -1.15
CA ALA A 30 -12.81 -8.54 0.01
C ALA A 30 -14.14 -9.32 0.04
N ALA A 31 -15.18 -8.83 -0.63
CA ALA A 31 -16.46 -9.51 -0.79
C ALA A 31 -16.48 -10.53 -1.94
N ALA A 32 -15.46 -10.55 -2.81
CA ALA A 32 -15.41 -11.48 -3.93
C ALA A 32 -15.39 -12.97 -3.46
N PRO A 33 -15.87 -13.91 -4.29
CA PRO A 33 -15.73 -15.34 -4.01
C PRO A 33 -14.26 -15.76 -3.80
N ARG A 34 -14.06 -16.82 -3.02
CA ARG A 34 -12.73 -17.45 -2.86
C ARG A 34 -12.22 -17.98 -4.21
N GLY A 35 -10.90 -18.08 -4.35
CA GLY A 35 -10.23 -18.55 -5.57
C GLY A 35 -9.95 -17.47 -6.62
N ALA A 36 -10.44 -16.24 -6.42
CA ALA A 36 -10.02 -15.10 -7.24
C ALA A 36 -8.54 -14.76 -7.00
N THR A 37 -7.83 -14.35 -8.05
CA THR A 37 -6.43 -13.88 -7.93
C THR A 37 -6.33 -12.71 -6.95
N CYS A 38 -5.35 -12.76 -6.06
CA CYS A 38 -5.08 -11.68 -5.11
C CYS A 38 -4.88 -10.35 -5.82
N ARG A 39 -5.70 -9.35 -5.47
CA ARG A 39 -5.54 -7.97 -5.94
C ARG A 39 -4.71 -7.20 -4.94
N TYR A 40 -3.78 -6.36 -5.37
CA TYR A 40 -2.95 -5.63 -4.42
C TYR A 40 -2.91 -4.13 -4.64
N VAL A 41 -2.68 -3.43 -3.54
CA VAL A 41 -2.67 -1.97 -3.42
C VAL A 41 -1.29 -1.50 -3.00
N VAL A 42 -0.78 -0.48 -3.69
CA VAL A 42 0.47 0.21 -3.36
C VAL A 42 0.21 1.68 -3.10
N THR A 43 0.99 2.29 -2.19
CA THR A 43 0.78 3.67 -1.75
C THR A 43 2.06 4.51 -1.96
N PRO A 44 2.43 4.91 -3.20
CA PRO A 44 3.64 5.70 -3.44
C PRO A 44 3.64 7.02 -2.70
N ASN A 45 4.74 7.27 -1.98
CA ASN A 45 5.17 8.60 -1.56
C ASN A 45 6.41 9.04 -2.35
N VAL A 46 7.03 10.16 -1.97
CA VAL A 46 8.21 10.74 -2.66
C VAL A 46 9.35 9.73 -2.82
N ASP A 47 9.70 9.01 -1.76
CA ASP A 47 10.79 8.02 -1.77
C ASP A 47 10.49 6.88 -2.75
N HIS A 48 9.23 6.46 -2.85
CA HIS A 48 8.81 5.47 -3.83
C HIS A 48 8.92 6.04 -5.24
N ALA A 49 8.51 7.29 -5.46
CA ALA A 49 8.65 7.95 -6.76
C ALA A 49 10.11 8.07 -7.19
N VAL A 50 11.04 8.29 -6.26
CA VAL A 50 12.49 8.30 -6.48
C VAL A 50 13.00 6.89 -6.81
N MET A 51 12.73 5.90 -5.95
CA MET A 51 13.14 4.51 -6.18
C MET A 51 12.60 3.95 -7.50
N TYR A 52 11.38 4.33 -7.89
CA TYR A 52 10.71 3.90 -9.12
C TYR A 52 11.51 4.28 -10.38
N GLN A 53 12.29 5.37 -10.35
CA GLN A 53 13.06 5.82 -11.51
C GLN A 53 14.25 4.91 -11.82
N GLU A 54 14.77 4.21 -10.82
CA GLU A 54 16.00 3.42 -10.94
C GLU A 54 15.75 1.91 -10.83
N ASN A 55 14.54 1.48 -10.45
CA ASN A 55 14.23 0.09 -10.13
C ASN A 55 13.15 -0.50 -11.05
N ASP A 56 13.56 -1.30 -12.03
CA ASP A 56 12.66 -1.98 -12.97
C ASP A 56 11.68 -2.94 -12.30
N ALA A 57 12.12 -3.66 -11.27
CA ALA A 57 11.25 -4.57 -10.54
C ALA A 57 10.14 -3.80 -9.81
N LEU A 58 10.47 -2.64 -9.25
CA LEU A 58 9.48 -1.75 -8.62
C LEU A 58 8.53 -1.17 -9.67
N ARG A 59 9.03 -0.77 -10.85
CA ARG A 59 8.17 -0.33 -11.96
C ARG A 59 7.14 -1.39 -12.35
N ARG A 60 7.57 -2.64 -12.42
CA ARG A 60 6.69 -3.79 -12.67
C ARG A 60 5.66 -3.96 -11.56
N ALA A 61 6.08 -3.92 -10.30
CA ALA A 61 5.18 -4.00 -9.15
C ALA A 61 4.07 -2.95 -9.16
N TYR A 62 4.38 -1.74 -9.58
CA TYR A 62 3.39 -0.66 -9.68
C TYR A 62 2.47 -0.80 -10.89
N ARG A 63 3.00 -1.25 -12.03
CA ARG A 63 2.21 -1.46 -13.25
C ARG A 63 1.18 -2.58 -13.09
N GLU A 64 1.54 -3.63 -12.36
CA GLU A 64 0.67 -4.80 -12.11
C GLU A 64 -0.25 -4.61 -10.89
N ALA A 65 -0.08 -3.51 -10.13
CA ALA A 65 -0.93 -3.20 -8.99
C ALA A 65 -2.37 -2.91 -9.40
N SER A 66 -3.33 -3.42 -8.64
CA SER A 66 -4.75 -3.18 -8.88
C SER A 66 -5.19 -1.78 -8.43
N LEU A 67 -4.51 -1.20 -7.45
CA LEU A 67 -4.64 0.21 -7.06
C LEU A 67 -3.28 0.81 -6.71
N VAL A 68 -3.08 2.05 -7.15
CA VAL A 68 -1.90 2.88 -6.85
C VAL A 68 -2.44 4.17 -6.25
N LEU A 69 -2.22 4.38 -4.95
CA LEU A 69 -2.85 5.46 -4.18
C LEU A 69 -1.82 6.48 -3.71
N ALA A 70 -2.10 7.76 -3.84
CA ALA A 70 -1.14 8.80 -3.48
C ALA A 70 -0.92 8.89 -1.97
N ASP A 71 0.29 8.58 -1.52
CA ASP A 71 0.73 8.79 -0.15
C ASP A 71 1.63 10.03 -0.06
N GLY A 72 1.44 10.84 0.98
CA GLY A 72 2.19 12.06 1.22
C GLY A 72 1.63 13.32 0.54
N ALA A 73 1.69 14.43 1.28
CA ALA A 73 1.29 15.74 0.80
C ALA A 73 2.07 16.21 -0.46
N PRO A 74 3.39 15.94 -0.62
CA PRO A 74 4.13 16.40 -1.79
C PRO A 74 3.62 15.81 -3.12
N ILE A 75 3.20 14.55 -3.13
CA ILE A 75 2.63 13.91 -4.34
C ILE A 75 1.31 14.59 -4.73
N VAL A 76 0.43 14.82 -3.75
CA VAL A 76 -0.86 15.50 -3.98
C VAL A 76 -0.62 16.95 -4.42
N ALA A 77 0.29 17.67 -3.78
CA ALA A 77 0.64 19.04 -4.17
C ALA A 77 1.19 19.13 -5.59
N ALA A 78 2.11 18.23 -5.97
CA ALA A 78 2.62 18.15 -7.33
C ALA A 78 1.51 17.89 -8.35
N SER A 79 0.58 16.98 -8.07
CA SER A 79 -0.54 16.70 -8.97
C SER A 79 -1.40 17.94 -9.26
N ARG A 80 -1.63 18.79 -8.24
CA ARG A 80 -2.37 20.05 -8.36
C ARG A 80 -1.59 21.08 -9.18
N ALA A 81 -0.31 21.26 -8.89
CA ALA A 81 0.57 22.18 -9.62
C ALA A 81 0.69 21.82 -11.11
N LEU A 82 0.58 20.53 -11.45
CA LEU A 82 0.63 20.01 -12.81
C LEU A 82 -0.72 19.97 -13.52
N GLY A 83 -1.77 20.59 -12.94
CA GLY A 83 -3.11 20.66 -13.54
C GLY A 83 -3.87 19.32 -13.57
N ARG A 84 -3.39 18.30 -12.85
CA ARG A 84 -3.95 16.94 -12.83
C ARG A 84 -4.28 16.52 -11.39
N PRO A 85 -5.22 17.21 -10.71
CA PRO A 85 -5.38 17.09 -9.28
C PRO A 85 -5.87 15.70 -8.86
N LEU A 86 -5.12 15.11 -7.93
CA LEU A 86 -5.58 14.03 -7.08
C LEU A 86 -6.52 14.59 -6.01
N PRO A 87 -7.61 13.89 -5.66
CA PRO A 87 -8.62 14.41 -4.74
C PRO A 87 -8.05 14.65 -3.34
N GLU A 88 -7.33 13.65 -2.80
CA GLU A 88 -6.70 13.75 -1.48
C GLU A 88 -5.53 12.78 -1.31
N ARG A 89 -4.89 12.85 -0.13
CA ARG A 89 -3.84 11.93 0.30
C ARG A 89 -4.47 10.66 0.86
N VAL A 90 -4.07 9.50 0.35
CA VAL A 90 -4.53 8.18 0.78
C VAL A 90 -3.32 7.33 1.18
N ALA A 91 -2.87 7.49 2.44
CA ALA A 91 -1.80 6.67 2.98
C ALA A 91 -2.29 5.29 3.44
N GLY A 92 -1.42 4.28 3.39
CA GLY A 92 -1.73 2.95 3.96
C GLY A 92 -2.16 3.02 5.43
N SER A 93 -1.55 3.92 6.19
CA SER A 93 -1.86 4.15 7.61
C SER A 93 -3.22 4.79 7.88
N ASP A 94 -3.85 5.37 6.86
CA ASP A 94 -5.24 5.86 6.91
C ASP A 94 -6.21 4.85 6.29
N LEU A 95 -5.77 4.15 5.24
CA LEU A 95 -6.57 3.17 4.50
C LEU A 95 -6.98 1.99 5.38
N ALA A 96 -6.06 1.36 6.11
CA ALA A 96 -6.39 0.19 6.92
C ALA A 96 -7.41 0.51 8.04
N PRO A 97 -7.21 1.56 8.88
CA PRO A 97 -8.24 1.95 9.84
C PRO A 97 -9.58 2.31 9.19
N ARG A 98 -9.57 3.02 8.05
CA ARG A 98 -10.82 3.37 7.37
C ARG A 98 -11.55 2.14 6.84
N LEU A 99 -10.82 1.17 6.31
CA LEU A 99 -11.37 -0.11 5.89
C LEU A 99 -12.08 -0.81 7.04
N PHE A 100 -11.47 -0.81 8.22
CA PHE A 100 -12.02 -1.41 9.44
C PHE A 100 -13.25 -0.65 9.96
N ASP A 101 -13.24 0.69 9.88
CA ASP A 101 -14.41 1.53 10.24
C ASP A 101 -15.62 1.27 9.31
N LEU A 102 -15.37 0.93 8.04
CA LEU A 102 -16.41 0.65 7.06
C LEU A 102 -16.86 -0.82 7.02
N ALA A 103 -16.11 -1.72 7.67
CA ALA A 103 -16.49 -3.12 7.77
C ALA A 103 -17.82 -3.27 8.54
N LYS A 104 -18.76 -4.03 7.98
CA LYS A 104 -20.10 -4.23 8.55
C LYS A 104 -20.21 -5.63 9.14
N GLN A 105 -20.79 -5.74 10.32
CA GLN A 105 -21.01 -7.05 10.98
C GLN A 105 -22.03 -7.94 10.25
N LYS A 106 -22.96 -7.35 9.48
CA LYS A 106 -24.09 -8.09 8.86
C LYS A 106 -23.65 -9.14 7.85
N ASP A 107 -22.50 -8.96 7.21
CA ASP A 107 -21.93 -9.87 6.20
C ASP A 107 -20.83 -10.78 6.79
N GLY A 108 -20.75 -10.85 8.13
CA GLY A 108 -19.65 -11.48 8.87
C GLY A 108 -18.49 -10.52 9.15
N PRO A 109 -17.55 -10.89 10.03
CA PRO A 109 -16.40 -10.06 10.32
C PRO A 109 -15.43 -10.05 9.13
N LEU A 110 -14.87 -8.88 8.81
CA LEU A 110 -13.79 -8.76 7.85
C LEU A 110 -12.54 -9.48 8.40
N SER A 111 -12.08 -10.50 7.69
CA SER A 111 -10.95 -11.32 8.12
C SER A 111 -9.62 -10.73 7.64
N VAL A 112 -8.71 -10.41 8.56
CA VAL A 112 -7.42 -9.78 8.23
C VAL A 112 -6.23 -10.62 8.67
N TYR A 113 -5.13 -10.58 7.92
CA TYR A 113 -3.85 -11.19 8.30
C TYR A 113 -2.74 -10.14 8.31
N LEU A 114 -1.85 -10.18 9.30
CA LEU A 114 -0.77 -9.20 9.45
C LEU A 114 0.59 -9.83 9.10
N LEU A 115 1.22 -9.38 8.02
CA LEU A 115 2.55 -9.85 7.61
C LEU A 115 3.58 -8.73 7.76
N GLY A 116 4.55 -8.92 8.65
CA GLY A 116 5.65 -7.97 8.88
C GLY A 116 5.71 -7.43 10.30
N ALA A 117 6.24 -6.21 10.43
CA ALA A 117 6.65 -5.59 11.70
C ALA A 117 7.71 -6.39 12.49
N ALA A 118 8.21 -5.81 13.59
CA ALA A 118 9.15 -6.48 14.48
C ALA A 118 8.44 -7.57 15.33
N PRO A 119 9.18 -8.56 15.87
CA PRO A 119 8.62 -9.59 16.74
C PRO A 119 7.78 -8.98 17.88
N GLY A 120 6.58 -9.53 18.11
CA GLY A 120 5.61 -9.06 19.11
C GLY A 120 4.79 -7.82 18.70
N VAL A 121 5.17 -7.08 17.66
CA VAL A 121 4.42 -5.89 17.21
C VAL A 121 3.14 -6.30 16.48
N ALA A 122 3.18 -7.29 15.61
CA ALA A 122 2.00 -7.75 14.88
C ALA A 122 0.94 -8.38 15.80
N GLU A 123 1.38 -9.15 16.81
CA GLU A 123 0.51 -9.70 17.86
C GLU A 123 -0.21 -8.59 18.64
N ARG A 124 0.53 -7.57 19.08
CA ARG A 124 -0.04 -6.42 19.76
C ARG A 124 -0.99 -5.61 18.86
N ALA A 125 -0.66 -5.48 17.58
CA ALA A 125 -1.56 -4.88 16.59
C ALA A 125 -2.85 -5.69 16.47
N ALA A 126 -2.77 -7.03 16.44
CA ALA A 126 -3.93 -7.90 16.38
C ALA A 126 -4.90 -7.66 17.55
N ALA A 127 -4.38 -7.69 18.78
CA ALA A 127 -5.18 -7.44 19.99
C ALA A 127 -5.81 -6.03 20.00
N ASN A 128 -5.10 -5.02 19.49
CA ASN A 128 -5.65 -3.67 19.37
C ASN A 128 -6.74 -3.57 18.30
N ILE A 129 -6.59 -4.29 17.19
CA ILE A 129 -7.56 -4.29 16.10
C ILE A 129 -8.88 -4.88 16.61
N GLU A 130 -8.85 -6.08 17.17
CA GLU A 130 -10.06 -6.78 17.61
C GLU A 130 -10.80 -6.03 18.73
N ARG A 131 -10.04 -5.41 19.64
CA ARG A 131 -10.61 -4.57 20.70
C ARG A 131 -11.30 -3.31 20.17
N ARG A 132 -10.76 -2.70 19.11
CA ARG A 132 -11.23 -1.41 18.60
C ARG A 132 -12.29 -1.55 17.49
N TRP A 133 -12.20 -2.60 16.68
CA TRP A 133 -13.10 -2.86 15.56
C TRP A 133 -13.73 -4.24 15.69
N PRO A 134 -14.88 -4.36 16.39
CA PRO A 134 -15.55 -5.65 16.60
C PRO A 134 -16.05 -6.33 15.31
N ALA A 135 -16.10 -5.59 14.19
CA ALA A 135 -16.43 -6.11 12.86
C ALA A 135 -15.21 -6.67 12.11
N VAL A 136 -14.03 -6.71 12.74
CA VAL A 136 -12.78 -7.20 12.15
C VAL A 136 -12.24 -8.34 13.00
N ARG A 137 -11.88 -9.44 12.35
CA ARG A 137 -11.24 -10.60 12.97
C ARG A 137 -9.82 -10.72 12.45
N VAL A 138 -8.85 -10.90 13.34
CA VAL A 138 -7.45 -11.13 12.91
C VAL A 138 -7.24 -12.64 12.80
N ALA A 139 -7.22 -13.15 11.57
CA ALA A 139 -7.08 -14.58 11.29
C ALA A 139 -5.66 -15.12 11.51
N GLY A 140 -4.67 -14.23 11.58
CA GLY A 140 -3.31 -14.58 11.93
C GLY A 140 -2.33 -13.43 11.74
N TRP A 141 -1.11 -13.66 12.17
CA TRP A 141 0.00 -12.73 11.97
C TRP A 141 1.32 -13.48 11.89
N TYR A 142 2.27 -12.88 11.18
CA TYR A 142 3.63 -13.39 11.09
C TYR A 142 4.64 -12.28 10.85
N SER A 143 5.73 -12.30 11.63
CA SER A 143 6.85 -11.37 11.50
C SER A 143 8.07 -12.14 10.99
N PRO A 144 8.31 -12.17 9.67
CA PRO A 144 9.39 -12.97 9.10
C PRO A 144 10.78 -12.41 9.47
N PRO A 145 11.82 -13.26 9.52
CA PRO A 145 13.18 -12.82 9.79
C PRO A 145 13.73 -11.93 8.67
N LEU A 146 14.76 -11.14 8.97
CA LEU A 146 15.42 -10.32 7.95
C LEU A 146 16.01 -11.20 6.84
N GLY A 147 15.77 -10.83 5.58
CA GLY A 147 16.27 -11.54 4.40
C GLY A 147 15.40 -12.73 3.95
N PHE A 148 14.24 -12.96 4.58
CA PHE A 148 13.32 -14.04 4.22
C PHE A 148 12.92 -14.04 2.73
N GLU A 149 12.89 -12.87 2.08
CA GLU A 149 12.52 -12.75 0.67
C GLU A 149 13.46 -13.51 -0.28
N LYS A 150 14.65 -13.88 0.20
CA LYS A 150 15.64 -14.70 -0.51
C LYS A 150 15.61 -16.18 -0.13
N ASN A 151 14.86 -16.55 0.91
CA ASN A 151 14.76 -17.91 1.41
C ASN A 151 13.45 -18.55 0.93
N GLN A 152 13.54 -19.48 -0.02
CA GLN A 152 12.34 -20.08 -0.61
C GLN A 152 11.49 -20.84 0.41
N ALA A 153 12.09 -21.63 1.31
CA ALA A 153 11.36 -22.37 2.34
C ALA A 153 10.58 -21.45 3.29
N GLU A 154 11.16 -20.28 3.60
CA GLU A 154 10.49 -19.28 4.43
C GLU A 154 9.34 -18.58 3.67
N ASN A 155 9.49 -18.32 2.37
CA ASN A 155 8.39 -17.81 1.55
C ASN A 155 7.26 -18.85 1.44
N ASP A 156 7.58 -20.12 1.24
CA ASP A 156 6.61 -21.21 1.19
C ASP A 156 5.86 -21.34 2.51
N ARG A 157 6.57 -21.22 3.65
CA ARG A 157 5.96 -21.15 4.97
C ARG A 157 4.99 -19.98 5.10
N ILE A 158 5.38 -18.78 4.69
CA ILE A 158 4.52 -17.59 4.75
C ILE A 158 3.25 -17.79 3.91
N LEU A 159 3.41 -18.33 2.69
CA LEU A 159 2.29 -18.63 1.80
C LEU A 159 1.36 -19.68 2.41
N GLY A 160 1.91 -20.74 3.01
CA GLY A 160 1.14 -21.76 3.72
C GLY A 160 0.34 -21.17 4.89
N LEU A 161 0.95 -20.33 5.72
CA LEU A 161 0.25 -19.66 6.82
C LEU A 161 -0.90 -18.75 6.34
N ILE A 162 -0.72 -18.09 5.19
CA ILE A 162 -1.77 -17.26 4.59
C ILE A 162 -2.88 -18.14 4.00
N ALA A 163 -2.52 -19.26 3.36
CA ALA A 163 -3.45 -20.24 2.81
C ALA A 163 -4.27 -20.95 3.89
N ASP A 164 -3.68 -21.27 5.04
CA ASP A 164 -4.42 -21.85 6.16
C ASP A 164 -5.43 -20.86 6.75
N ALA A 165 -5.07 -19.57 6.79
CA ALA A 165 -5.90 -18.52 7.39
C ALA A 165 -6.97 -17.95 6.44
N GLN A 166 -6.75 -18.06 5.13
CA GLN A 166 -7.56 -17.51 4.03
C GLN A 166 -8.15 -16.13 4.36
N PRO A 167 -7.34 -15.10 4.65
CA PRO A 167 -7.85 -13.80 5.02
C PRO A 167 -8.58 -13.13 3.83
N ASP A 168 -9.50 -12.23 4.14
CA ASP A 168 -10.04 -11.34 3.11
C ASP A 168 -8.98 -10.30 2.72
N VAL A 169 -8.27 -9.77 3.72
CA VAL A 169 -7.28 -8.70 3.55
C VAL A 169 -5.95 -9.09 4.19
N LEU A 170 -4.89 -9.14 3.39
CA LEU A 170 -3.51 -9.25 3.86
C LEU A 170 -2.89 -7.86 4.04
N LEU A 171 -2.55 -7.48 5.26
CA LEU A 171 -1.80 -6.26 5.56
C LEU A 171 -0.31 -6.54 5.55
N VAL A 172 0.43 -5.90 4.63
CA VAL A 172 1.86 -6.14 4.44
C VAL A 172 2.66 -4.92 4.92
N GLY A 173 3.42 -5.11 6.00
CA GLY A 173 4.27 -4.11 6.65
C GLY A 173 5.73 -4.52 6.67
N LEU A 174 6.31 -4.75 5.50
CA LEU A 174 7.71 -5.19 5.32
C LEU A 174 8.67 -4.05 4.95
N GLY A 175 8.12 -2.87 4.67
CA GLY A 175 8.85 -1.71 4.17
C GLY A 175 9.05 -1.73 2.65
N ALA A 176 9.22 -0.55 2.07
CA ALA A 176 9.47 -0.40 0.65
C ALA A 176 10.98 -0.50 0.32
N PRO A 177 11.35 -1.02 -0.87
CA PRO A 177 10.48 -1.58 -1.91
C PRO A 177 10.09 -3.06 -1.65
N LYS A 178 10.53 -3.64 -0.52
CA LYS A 178 10.42 -5.08 -0.25
C LYS A 178 8.99 -5.60 -0.34
N GLN A 179 8.03 -4.90 0.28
CA GLN A 179 6.63 -5.32 0.28
C GLN A 179 6.03 -5.32 -1.12
N GLU A 180 6.31 -4.30 -1.94
CA GLU A 180 5.76 -4.21 -3.31
C GLU A 180 6.32 -5.33 -4.19
N LEU A 181 7.63 -5.59 -4.08
CA LEU A 181 8.29 -6.65 -4.83
C LEU A 181 7.83 -8.05 -4.40
N TRP A 182 7.68 -8.27 -3.09
CA TRP A 182 7.24 -9.56 -2.55
C TRP A 182 5.79 -9.85 -2.96
N VAL A 183 4.90 -8.89 -2.77
CA VAL A 183 3.49 -9.05 -3.15
C VAL A 183 3.35 -9.22 -4.65
N GLN A 184 4.03 -8.44 -5.49
CA GLN A 184 3.97 -8.63 -6.94
C GLN A 184 4.46 -10.03 -7.35
N ARG A 185 5.57 -10.50 -6.77
CA ARG A 185 6.15 -11.82 -7.09
C ARG A 185 5.19 -12.95 -6.74
N PHE A 186 4.52 -12.86 -5.60
CA PHE A 186 3.72 -13.95 -5.03
C PHE A 186 2.21 -13.76 -5.16
N ALA A 187 1.72 -12.67 -5.76
CA ALA A 187 0.28 -12.41 -5.97
C ALA A 187 -0.51 -13.60 -6.56
N PRO A 188 0.03 -14.40 -7.51
CA PRO A 188 -0.67 -15.59 -8.01
C PRO A 188 -0.82 -16.72 -6.98
N LEU A 189 0.00 -16.75 -5.93
CA LEU A 189 0.05 -17.80 -4.90
C LEU A 189 -0.51 -17.35 -3.55
N ILE A 190 -0.77 -16.04 -3.37
CA ILE A 190 -1.35 -15.51 -2.14
C ILE A 190 -2.83 -15.86 -2.09
N GLU A 191 -3.24 -16.72 -1.15
CA GLU A 191 -4.64 -17.05 -0.87
C GLU A 191 -5.36 -16.01 0.01
N ALA A 192 -5.14 -14.73 -0.29
CA ALA A 192 -5.90 -13.61 0.24
C ALA A 192 -6.63 -12.92 -0.91
N LYS A 193 -7.85 -12.42 -0.68
CA LYS A 193 -8.60 -11.73 -1.75
C LYS A 193 -7.92 -10.41 -2.14
N THR A 194 -7.38 -9.70 -1.16
CA THR A 194 -6.61 -8.47 -1.39
C THR A 194 -5.39 -8.35 -0.48
N ALA A 195 -4.33 -7.71 -0.97
CA ALA A 195 -3.12 -7.39 -0.22
C ALA A 195 -2.81 -5.89 -0.23
N LEU A 196 -2.56 -5.31 0.94
CA LEU A 196 -2.27 -3.88 1.09
C LEU A 196 -0.79 -3.69 1.50
N CYS A 197 0.00 -3.06 0.63
CA CYS A 197 1.36 -2.61 0.95
C CYS A 197 1.29 -1.31 1.77
N ILE A 198 1.39 -1.41 3.10
CA ILE A 198 1.05 -0.32 4.02
C ILE A 198 2.21 0.14 4.92
N GLY A 199 3.42 -0.39 4.72
CA GLY A 199 4.61 0.04 5.46
C GLY A 199 4.44 -0.07 6.98
N ALA A 200 4.76 1.01 7.71
CA ALA A 200 4.73 1.06 9.18
C ALA A 200 3.32 1.08 9.81
N THR A 201 2.26 0.76 9.06
CA THR A 201 0.89 0.80 9.57
C THR A 201 0.65 -0.22 10.69
N ILE A 202 1.28 -1.39 10.62
CA ILE A 202 1.20 -2.39 11.69
C ILE A 202 1.78 -1.82 13.00
N ASP A 203 2.91 -1.10 12.97
CA ASP A 203 3.46 -0.42 14.15
C ASP A 203 2.52 0.64 14.74
N PHE A 204 1.80 1.37 13.89
CA PHE A 204 0.80 2.34 14.34
C PHE A 204 -0.42 1.65 14.98
N LEU A 205 -0.90 0.55 14.40
CA LEU A 205 -1.99 -0.25 14.95
C LEU A 205 -1.62 -0.91 16.28
N ALA A 206 -0.36 -1.33 16.45
CA ALA A 206 0.18 -1.79 17.73
C ALA A 206 0.27 -0.66 18.79
N GLY A 207 0.25 0.61 18.36
CA GLY A 207 0.55 1.76 19.22
C GLY A 207 2.01 1.79 19.67
N HIS A 208 2.90 1.09 18.98
CA HIS A 208 4.34 1.13 19.20
C HIS A 208 4.94 2.46 18.71
N ARG A 209 4.34 3.03 17.66
CA ARG A 209 4.66 4.37 17.18
C ARG A 209 3.46 5.29 17.30
N ARG A 210 3.70 6.54 17.72
CA ARG A 210 2.69 7.60 17.67
C ARG A 210 2.64 8.19 16.27
N ARG A 211 1.45 8.27 15.68
CA ARG A 211 1.24 9.04 14.44
C ARG A 211 1.42 10.53 14.74
N SER A 212 1.79 11.32 13.72
CA SER A 212 1.83 12.77 13.90
C SER A 212 0.43 13.29 14.23
N PRO A 213 0.30 14.36 15.05
CA PRO A 213 -0.98 15.02 15.30
C PRO A 213 -1.78 15.30 14.02
N ARG A 214 -3.12 15.20 14.09
CA ARG A 214 -4.00 15.37 12.91
C ARG A 214 -3.81 16.71 12.21
N TRP A 215 -3.62 17.79 12.97
CA TRP A 215 -3.39 19.13 12.40
C TRP A 215 -2.08 19.20 11.60
N LEU A 216 -1.02 18.50 12.03
CA LEU A 216 0.24 18.39 11.26
C LEU A 216 0.05 17.57 9.98
N GLN A 217 -0.76 16.50 10.03
CA GLN A 217 -1.09 15.73 8.83
C GLN A 217 -1.88 16.57 7.82
N GLN A 218 -2.87 17.32 8.29
CA GLN A 218 -3.69 18.23 7.46
C GLN A 218 -2.87 19.38 6.87
N ALA A 219 -1.91 19.91 7.64
CA ALA A 219 -0.95 20.91 7.16
C ALA A 219 0.14 20.32 6.24
N GLY A 220 0.18 18.99 6.02
CA GLY A 220 1.20 18.34 5.20
C GLY A 220 2.59 18.28 5.84
N LEU A 221 2.70 18.53 7.15
CA LEU A 221 3.93 18.58 7.93
C LEU A 221 4.27 17.26 8.66
N GLU A 222 3.57 16.17 8.33
CA GLU A 222 3.83 14.85 8.92
C GLU A 222 5.29 14.40 8.70
N TRP A 223 5.88 14.74 7.56
CA TRP A 223 7.27 14.41 7.26
C TRP A 223 8.25 15.05 8.26
N LEU A 224 7.98 16.28 8.71
CA LEU A 224 8.81 17.01 9.68
C LEU A 224 8.74 16.36 11.06
N HIS A 225 7.53 15.99 11.50
CA HIS A 225 7.34 15.25 12.75
C HIS A 225 8.07 13.90 12.73
N ARG A 226 8.00 13.18 11.60
CA ARG A 226 8.71 11.90 11.43
C ARG A 226 10.23 12.11 11.50
N LEU A 227 10.77 13.13 10.82
CA LEU A 227 12.20 13.45 10.86
C LEU A 227 12.66 13.74 12.29
N ALA A 228 11.90 14.52 13.06
CA ALA A 228 12.21 14.80 14.45
C ALA A 228 12.18 13.53 15.33
N SER A 229 11.32 12.57 15.00
CA SER A 229 11.20 11.30 15.73
C SER A 229 12.31 10.31 15.37
N GLU A 230 12.83 10.32 14.14
CA GLU A 230 13.83 9.36 13.63
C GLU A 230 14.89 10.00 12.73
N PRO A 231 15.66 10.96 13.25
CA PRO A 231 16.52 11.81 12.44
C PRO A 231 17.58 11.01 11.70
N ARG A 232 18.24 10.04 12.37
CA ARG A 232 19.30 9.22 11.78
C ARG A 232 18.81 8.38 10.60
N ARG A 233 17.60 7.85 10.67
CA ARG A 233 17.03 6.98 9.63
C ARG A 233 16.50 7.79 8.45
N LEU A 234 15.87 8.93 8.72
CA LEU A 234 15.16 9.70 7.70
C LEU A 234 15.99 10.81 7.07
N ALA A 235 17.06 11.31 7.71
CA ALA A 235 17.86 12.40 7.17
C ALA A 235 18.51 12.05 5.83
N ALA A 236 19.16 10.88 5.72
CA ALA A 236 19.80 10.45 4.47
C ALA A 236 18.77 10.27 3.35
N ARG A 237 17.64 9.64 3.66
CA ARG A 237 16.52 9.48 2.73
C ARG A 237 15.96 10.82 2.28
N TYR A 238 15.66 11.73 3.21
CA TYR A 238 15.08 13.02 2.88
C TYR A 238 16.06 13.92 2.12
N GLY A 239 17.36 13.84 2.41
CA GLY A 239 18.38 14.53 1.62
C GLY A 239 18.37 14.06 0.17
N ARG A 240 18.38 12.73 -0.05
CA ARG A 240 18.25 12.15 -1.40
C ARG A 240 16.94 12.59 -2.08
N ASP A 241 15.82 12.45 -1.39
CA ASP A 241 14.49 12.77 -1.90
C ASP A 241 14.38 14.26 -2.27
N ALA A 242 14.90 15.16 -1.44
CA ALA A 242 14.89 16.60 -1.68
C ALA A 242 15.77 17.01 -2.87
N MET A 243 16.83 16.26 -3.18
CA MET A 243 17.65 16.50 -4.36
C MET A 243 16.98 16.00 -5.65
N ILE A 244 16.37 14.81 -5.61
CA ILE A 244 15.88 14.13 -6.82
C ILE A 244 14.44 14.56 -7.17
N PHE A 245 13.55 14.70 -6.17
CA PHE A 245 12.13 14.95 -6.42
C PHE A 245 11.85 16.25 -7.22
N PRO A 246 12.53 17.39 -6.96
CA PRO A 246 12.37 18.58 -7.80
C PRO A 246 12.78 18.35 -9.26
N GLN A 247 13.80 17.51 -9.50
CA GLN A 247 14.22 17.14 -10.85
C GLN A 247 13.14 16.28 -11.54
N LEU A 248 12.48 15.38 -10.81
CA LEU A 248 11.35 14.61 -11.33
C LEU A 248 10.17 15.52 -11.66
N LEU A 249 9.86 16.50 -10.80
CA LEU A 249 8.83 17.48 -11.07
C LEU A 249 9.14 18.29 -12.34
N TRP A 250 10.38 18.77 -12.48
CA TRP A 250 10.82 19.48 -13.67
C TRP A 250 10.74 18.63 -14.94
N ARG A 251 11.17 17.36 -14.86
CA ARG A 251 11.06 16.40 -15.96
C ARG A 251 9.60 16.15 -16.36
N GLU A 252 8.71 16.04 -15.38
CA GLU A 252 7.27 15.89 -15.58
C GLU A 252 6.65 17.10 -16.29
N ILE A 253 7.03 18.33 -15.90
CA ILE A 253 6.61 19.57 -16.57
C ILE A 253 7.07 19.60 -18.04
N ARG A 254 8.28 19.10 -18.32
CA ARG A 254 8.84 19.02 -19.68
C ARG A 254 8.28 17.85 -20.50
N GLY A 255 7.33 17.07 -19.98
CA GLY A 255 6.79 15.89 -20.67
C GLY A 255 7.79 14.74 -20.80
N GLY A 256 8.83 14.70 -19.97
CA GLY A 256 9.93 13.74 -20.05
C GLY A 256 9.60 12.31 -19.59
N PHE A 257 8.31 12.02 -19.34
CA PHE A 257 7.80 10.68 -19.04
C PHE A 257 6.98 10.18 -20.23
N PRO A 258 7.47 9.19 -20.99
CA PRO A 258 6.83 8.75 -22.22
C PRO A 258 5.45 8.12 -21.96
N ALA A 259 4.50 8.40 -22.87
CA ALA A 259 3.11 7.98 -22.78
C ALA A 259 2.90 6.45 -22.71
N HIS A 260 3.86 5.67 -23.23
CA HIS A 260 3.84 4.20 -23.16
C HIS A 260 3.92 3.63 -21.74
N SER A 261 4.30 4.45 -20.74
CA SER A 261 4.25 4.08 -19.32
C SER A 261 2.82 3.98 -18.78
N PHE A 262 1.82 4.47 -19.54
CA PHE A 262 0.46 4.65 -19.05
C PHE A 262 -0.60 3.73 -19.69
N ALA A 263 -0.25 2.98 -20.74
CA ALA A 263 -1.21 2.26 -21.61
C ALA A 263 -1.64 0.85 -21.16
N GLY A 264 -1.33 0.42 -19.93
CA GLY A 264 -1.47 -0.99 -19.50
C GLY A 264 -2.83 -1.46 -18.95
N TYR A 265 -3.87 -0.60 -18.86
CA TYR A 265 -5.10 -0.94 -18.12
C TYR A 265 -6.28 -1.38 -19.01
N THR A 266 -6.03 -2.22 -20.01
CA THR A 266 -7.10 -3.01 -20.64
C THR A 266 -6.84 -4.49 -20.37
N ARG A 267 -7.20 -4.94 -19.16
CA ARG A 267 -7.32 -6.37 -18.89
C ARG A 267 -8.66 -6.83 -19.47
N THR A 268 -8.61 -7.42 -20.66
CA THR A 268 -9.70 -8.22 -21.21
C THR A 268 -9.88 -9.46 -20.32
N ASP A 269 -10.91 -9.45 -19.48
CA ASP A 269 -11.46 -10.67 -18.88
C ASP A 269 -12.15 -11.47 -19.99
N ALA A 270 -11.36 -12.22 -20.76
CA ALA A 270 -11.85 -13.15 -21.77
C ALA A 270 -10.88 -14.32 -21.93
N ALA A 271 -10.74 -15.13 -20.89
CA ALA A 271 -10.35 -16.54 -21.00
C ALA A 271 -10.59 -17.19 -19.64
N HIS A 272 -11.64 -17.99 -19.55
CA HIS A 272 -11.80 -19.26 -18.83
C HIS A 272 -13.30 -19.59 -18.85
N ALA A 273 -13.78 -19.87 -20.05
CA ALA A 273 -15.04 -20.57 -20.29
C ALA A 273 -14.74 -21.64 -21.33
N ARG A 274 -14.15 -22.75 -20.87
CA ARG A 274 -14.29 -24.10 -21.41
C ARG A 274 -14.12 -25.07 -20.26
#